data_AF-A0A5C3KPY1-F1
#
_entry.id   AF-A0A5C3KPY1-F1
#
_cell.length_a   1.000
_cell.length_b   1.000
_cell.length_c   1.000
_cell.angle_alpha   90.00
_cell.angle_beta   90.00
_cell.angle_gamma   90.00
#
_symmetry.space_group_name_H-M   'P 1'
#
loop_
_entity.id
_entity.type
_entity.pdbx_description
1 polymer ?
#
loop_
_entity_poly.entity_id
_entity_poly.type
_entity_poly.pdbx_seq_one_letter_code
_entity_poly.pdbx_strand_id
1 'polypeptide(L)'
;MQLQIDDDERDDLFLSCRYGDVDDVKEFVKKHGNSSLSYLRDDNQNTVLHMVSANGHLDLLKYLLEIVPPSLSSTQNNAGSTPLHWAALNSQLEVAKALVGFPAGPGVDLIDIKNAVGHSPLADAELSGWDEGARWLVEVMNLDPEENGQDEADSTLPDGQDIMVEIEDASGEIAKISISKGSTAASENTSSKASS
;
A
#
# COMPACT_ATOMS: atom_id res chain seq x y z
N MET A 1 -40.17 3.70 -12.21
CA MET A 1 -39.86 2.52 -13.04
C MET A 1 -38.36 2.51 -13.17
N GLN A 2 -37.67 1.64 -12.45
CA GLN A 2 -36.23 1.45 -12.65
C GLN A 2 -36.12 0.75 -14.00
N LEU A 3 -35.51 1.42 -14.99
CA LEU A 3 -35.22 0.77 -16.27
C LEU A 3 -34.28 -0.38 -15.94
N GLN A 4 -34.78 -1.60 -16.09
CA GLN A 4 -33.98 -2.79 -16.00
C GLN A 4 -33.01 -2.75 -17.18
N ILE A 5 -31.71 -2.76 -16.87
CA ILE A 5 -30.66 -2.84 -17.88
C ILE A 5 -30.76 -4.24 -18.49
N ASP A 6 -30.92 -4.32 -19.81
CA ASP A 6 -30.96 -5.60 -20.51
C ASP A 6 -29.54 -6.13 -20.80
N ASP A 7 -29.47 -7.36 -21.30
CA ASP A 7 -28.20 -8.03 -21.53
C ASP A 7 -27.39 -7.35 -22.65
N ASP A 8 -28.06 -6.78 -23.66
CA ASP A 8 -27.41 -6.07 -24.77
C ASP A 8 -26.79 -4.75 -24.27
N GLU A 9 -27.54 -3.95 -23.50
CA GLU A 9 -27.03 -2.72 -22.88
C GLU A 9 -25.87 -2.98 -21.93
N ARG A 10 -25.93 -4.10 -21.19
CA ARG A 10 -24.84 -4.56 -20.33
C ARG A 10 -23.61 -4.90 -21.17
N ASP A 11 -23.77 -5.72 -22.21
CA ASP A 11 -22.67 -6.16 -23.05
C ASP A 11 -22.00 -5.00 -23.78
N ASP A 12 -22.80 -4.03 -24.27
CA ASP A 12 -22.33 -2.79 -24.87
C ASP A 12 -21.51 -1.97 -23.87
N LEU A 13 -21.95 -1.81 -22.61
CA LEU A 13 -21.17 -1.13 -21.58
C LEU A 13 -19.80 -1.78 -21.37
N PHE A 14 -19.75 -3.12 -21.29
CA PHE A 14 -18.49 -3.84 -21.11
C PHE A 14 -17.59 -3.73 -22.35
N LEU A 15 -18.17 -3.65 -23.55
CA LEU A 15 -17.46 -3.41 -24.80
C LEU A 15 -16.84 -2.01 -24.84
N SER A 16 -17.62 -0.96 -24.49
CA SER A 16 -17.13 0.41 -24.38
C SER A 16 -16.00 0.50 -23.34
N CYS A 17 -16.14 -0.19 -22.19
CA CYS A 17 -15.07 -0.27 -21.19
C CYS A 17 -13.81 -0.96 -21.70
N ARG A 18 -13.96 -2.00 -22.53
CA ARG A 18 -12.83 -2.72 -23.15
C ARG A 18 -12.09 -1.84 -24.17
N TYR A 19 -12.81 -1.02 -24.92
CA TYR A 19 -12.21 -0.14 -25.94
C TYR A 19 -11.87 1.26 -25.44
N GLY A 20 -12.24 1.60 -24.20
CA GLY A 20 -11.94 2.90 -23.61
C GLY A 20 -12.84 4.01 -24.10
N ASP A 21 -14.05 3.68 -24.56
CA ASP A 21 -15.01 4.67 -25.03
C ASP A 21 -15.63 5.40 -23.84
N VAL A 22 -15.03 6.54 -23.50
CA VAL A 22 -15.44 7.37 -22.37
C VAL A 22 -16.82 7.99 -22.59
N ASP A 23 -17.17 8.31 -23.83
CA ASP A 23 -18.41 9.02 -24.14
C ASP A 23 -19.59 8.05 -24.02
N ASP A 24 -19.47 6.83 -24.54
CA ASP A 24 -20.48 5.78 -24.38
C ASP A 24 -20.70 5.42 -22.90
N VAL A 25 -19.63 5.27 -22.12
CA VAL A 25 -19.75 4.99 -20.68
C VAL A 25 -20.45 6.14 -19.96
N LYS A 26 -20.13 7.40 -20.31
CA LYS A 26 -20.83 8.57 -19.75
C LYS A 26 -22.29 8.61 -20.16
N GLU A 27 -22.63 8.23 -21.39
CA GLU A 27 -24.02 8.15 -21.86
C GLU A 27 -24.79 7.07 -21.09
N PHE A 28 -24.21 5.88 -20.93
CA PHE A 28 -24.76 4.82 -20.10
C PHE A 28 -25.03 5.31 -18.67
N VAL A 29 -24.04 5.95 -18.05
CA VAL A 29 -24.15 6.51 -16.69
C VAL A 29 -25.23 7.59 -16.61
N LYS A 30 -25.36 8.45 -17.63
CA LYS A 30 -26.43 9.45 -17.70
C LYS A 30 -27.82 8.82 -17.80
N LYS A 31 -27.94 7.70 -18.50
CA LYS A 31 -29.20 6.99 -18.72
C LYS A 31 -29.63 6.15 -17.51
N HIS A 32 -28.70 5.44 -16.88
CA HIS A 32 -28.99 4.45 -15.82
C HIS A 32 -28.53 4.87 -14.42
N GLY A 33 -27.74 5.94 -14.31
CA GLY A 33 -27.17 6.46 -13.07
C GLY A 33 -25.93 5.67 -12.61
N ASN A 34 -25.01 6.33 -11.90
CA ASN A 34 -23.73 5.76 -11.46
C ASN A 34 -23.90 4.49 -10.60
N SER A 35 -24.97 4.41 -9.81
CA SER A 35 -25.26 3.26 -8.95
C SER A 35 -25.44 1.96 -9.73
N SER A 36 -25.80 2.02 -11.01
CA SER A 36 -25.90 0.84 -11.88
C SER A 36 -24.58 0.07 -11.97
N LEU A 37 -23.45 0.79 -12.06
CA LEU A 37 -22.12 0.20 -12.21
C LEU A 37 -21.68 -0.66 -11.02
N SER A 38 -22.31 -0.50 -9.86
CA SER A 38 -21.93 -1.23 -8.64
C SER A 38 -22.22 -2.73 -8.71
N TYR A 39 -23.29 -3.12 -9.42
CA TYR A 39 -23.79 -4.50 -9.46
C TYR A 39 -23.66 -5.18 -10.82
N LEU A 40 -23.41 -4.44 -11.91
CA LEU A 40 -23.24 -5.03 -13.23
C LEU A 40 -21.98 -5.91 -13.31
N ARG A 41 -22.13 -7.06 -13.95
CA ARG A 41 -21.07 -8.06 -14.14
C ARG A 41 -21.18 -8.68 -15.53
N ASP A 42 -20.06 -8.91 -16.18
CA ASP A 42 -20.02 -9.75 -17.39
C ASP A 42 -20.13 -11.25 -17.03
N ASP A 43 -20.09 -12.12 -18.03
CA ASP A 43 -20.24 -13.57 -17.85
C ASP A 43 -19.11 -14.21 -17.00
N ASN A 44 -17.98 -13.53 -16.85
CA ASN A 44 -16.85 -13.95 -16.00
C ASN A 44 -16.86 -13.29 -14.62
N GLN A 45 -17.97 -12.63 -14.25
CA GLN A 45 -18.09 -11.82 -13.05
C GLN A 45 -17.10 -10.63 -13.00
N ASN A 46 -16.61 -10.17 -14.14
CA ASN A 46 -15.80 -8.96 -14.21
C ASN A 46 -16.66 -7.73 -13.97
N THR A 47 -16.06 -6.74 -13.31
CA THR A 47 -16.62 -5.37 -13.20
C THR A 47 -16.09 -4.50 -14.34
N VAL A 48 -16.69 -3.33 -14.53
CA VAL A 48 -16.16 -2.33 -15.48
C VAL A 48 -14.68 -1.99 -15.21
N LEU A 49 -14.25 -2.00 -13.94
CA LEU A 49 -12.85 -1.75 -13.59
C LEU A 49 -11.92 -2.85 -14.09
N HIS A 50 -12.34 -4.11 -14.16
CA HIS A 50 -11.51 -5.18 -14.74
C HIS A 50 -11.24 -4.91 -16.23
N MET A 51 -12.29 -4.62 -17.00
CA MET A 51 -12.15 -4.37 -18.44
C MET A 51 -11.24 -3.20 -18.75
N VAL A 52 -11.47 -2.07 -18.07
CA VAL A 52 -10.67 -0.86 -18.24
C VAL A 52 -9.22 -1.10 -17.82
N SER A 53 -9.01 -1.90 -16.76
CA SER A 53 -7.67 -2.18 -16.24
C SER A 53 -6.85 -3.09 -17.14
N ALA A 54 -7.45 -4.11 -17.77
CA ALA A 54 -6.72 -4.96 -18.72
C ALA A 54 -6.26 -4.22 -19.97
N ASN A 55 -6.96 -3.16 -20.38
CA ASN A 55 -6.71 -2.50 -21.66
C ASN A 55 -6.01 -1.14 -21.53
N GLY A 56 -5.63 -0.72 -20.31
CA GLY A 56 -4.79 0.47 -20.13
C GLY A 56 -5.53 1.81 -20.20
N HIS A 57 -6.85 1.81 -20.11
CA HIS A 57 -7.68 3.01 -20.31
C HIS A 57 -7.69 3.91 -19.07
N LEU A 58 -6.57 4.57 -18.80
CA LEU A 58 -6.33 5.36 -17.58
C LEU A 58 -7.36 6.47 -17.35
N ASP A 59 -7.72 7.21 -18.41
CA ASP A 59 -8.67 8.33 -18.28
C ASP A 59 -10.07 7.83 -17.93
N LEU A 60 -10.50 6.73 -18.55
CA LEU A 60 -11.75 6.07 -18.21
C LEU A 60 -11.71 5.48 -16.79
N LEU A 61 -10.58 4.89 -16.39
CA LEU A 61 -10.40 4.38 -15.02
C LEU A 61 -10.58 5.48 -14.00
N LYS A 62 -9.90 6.61 -14.16
CA LYS A 62 -9.99 7.76 -13.25
C LYS A 62 -11.43 8.25 -13.12
N TYR A 63 -12.11 8.42 -14.24
CA TYR A 63 -13.53 8.77 -14.26
C TYR A 63 -14.39 7.74 -13.49
N LEU A 64 -14.19 6.45 -13.74
CA LEU A 64 -14.94 5.40 -13.06
C LEU A 64 -14.69 5.38 -11.55
N LEU A 65 -13.43 5.49 -11.10
CA LEU A 65 -13.06 5.50 -9.68
C LEU A 65 -13.71 6.66 -8.89
N GLU A 66 -14.03 7.77 -9.54
CA GLU A 66 -14.76 8.89 -8.93
C GLU A 66 -16.25 8.60 -8.70
N ILE A 67 -16.84 7.69 -9.49
CA ILE A 67 -18.29 7.49 -9.54
C ILE A 67 -18.77 6.13 -9.02
N VAL A 68 -17.89 5.13 -8.96
CA VAL A 68 -18.22 3.79 -8.46
C VAL A 68 -17.93 3.66 -6.97
N PRO A 69 -18.59 2.73 -6.25
CA PRO A 69 -18.24 2.44 -4.86
C PRO A 69 -16.78 1.98 -4.75
N PRO A 70 -16.03 2.43 -3.72
CA PRO A 70 -14.61 2.11 -3.64
C PRO A 70 -14.28 0.62 -3.53
N SER A 71 -15.19 -0.16 -2.93
CA SER A 71 -15.10 -1.63 -2.84
C SER A 71 -15.06 -2.33 -4.20
N LEU A 72 -15.43 -1.65 -5.29
CA LEU A 72 -15.36 -2.22 -6.63
C LEU A 72 -13.91 -2.45 -7.09
N SER A 73 -12.96 -1.67 -6.55
CA SER A 73 -11.52 -1.76 -6.89
C SER A 73 -10.83 -3.03 -6.37
N SER A 74 -11.41 -3.71 -5.37
CA SER A 74 -10.93 -5.00 -4.83
C SER A 74 -11.85 -6.18 -5.15
N THR A 75 -12.90 -5.97 -5.95
CA THR A 75 -13.84 -7.05 -6.31
C THR A 75 -13.10 -8.13 -7.08
N GLN A 76 -13.31 -9.39 -6.71
CA GLN A 76 -12.76 -10.55 -7.40
C GLN A 76 -13.77 -11.12 -8.40
N ASN A 77 -13.29 -11.42 -9.62
CA ASN A 77 -14.06 -12.09 -10.65
C ASN A 77 -14.14 -13.63 -10.44
N ASN A 78 -14.65 -14.40 -11.41
CA ASN A 78 -14.73 -15.86 -11.31
C ASN A 78 -13.37 -16.57 -11.13
N ALA A 79 -12.28 -15.96 -11.60
CA ALA A 79 -10.93 -16.48 -11.42
C ALA A 79 -10.28 -16.02 -10.09
N GLY A 80 -11.03 -15.31 -9.23
CA GLY A 80 -10.48 -14.66 -8.05
C GLY A 80 -9.62 -13.42 -8.37
N SER A 81 -9.49 -13.03 -9.63
CA SER A 81 -8.67 -11.89 -10.02
C SER A 81 -9.36 -10.58 -9.68
N THR A 82 -8.60 -9.61 -9.20
CA THR A 82 -9.02 -8.20 -9.05
C THR A 82 -8.68 -7.39 -10.30
N PRO A 83 -9.16 -6.14 -10.44
CA PRO A 83 -8.71 -5.25 -11.52
C PRO A 83 -7.19 -5.09 -11.59
N LEU A 84 -6.49 -5.12 -10.45
CA LEU A 84 -5.02 -5.01 -10.41
C LEU A 84 -4.33 -6.24 -11.00
N HIS A 85 -4.88 -7.45 -10.83
CA HIS A 85 -4.35 -8.65 -11.51
C HIS A 85 -4.44 -8.49 -13.04
N TRP A 86 -5.56 -7.93 -13.54
CA TRP A 86 -5.75 -7.68 -14.97
C TRP A 86 -4.80 -6.60 -15.51
N ALA A 87 -4.55 -5.54 -14.73
CA ALA A 87 -3.54 -4.55 -15.07
C ALA A 87 -2.13 -5.18 -15.12
N ALA A 88 -1.80 -6.05 -14.17
CA ALA A 88 -0.51 -6.70 -14.08
C ALA A 88 -0.25 -7.71 -15.21
N LEU A 89 -1.24 -8.57 -15.50
CA LEU A 89 -1.14 -9.55 -16.57
C LEU A 89 -0.98 -8.89 -17.96
N ASN A 90 -1.53 -7.68 -18.14
CA ASN A 90 -1.52 -6.95 -19.40
C ASN A 90 -0.55 -5.74 -19.42
N SER A 91 0.36 -5.66 -18.46
CA SER A 91 1.44 -4.67 -18.43
C SER A 91 1.00 -3.19 -18.36
N GLN A 92 -0.07 -2.90 -17.62
CA GLN A 92 -0.68 -1.56 -17.56
C GLN A 92 -0.21 -0.76 -16.33
N LEU A 93 1.01 -0.20 -16.39
CA LEU A 93 1.65 0.46 -15.24
C LEU A 93 0.82 1.59 -14.62
N GLU A 94 0.36 2.52 -15.45
CA GLU A 94 -0.29 3.72 -14.95
C GLU A 94 -1.69 3.42 -14.40
N VAL A 95 -2.36 2.40 -14.93
CA VAL A 95 -3.59 1.83 -14.37
C VAL A 95 -3.31 1.19 -13.01
N ALA A 96 -2.25 0.39 -12.89
CA ALA A 96 -1.88 -0.28 -11.65
C ALA A 96 -1.58 0.75 -10.54
N LYS A 97 -0.80 1.80 -10.87
CA LYS A 97 -0.54 2.94 -9.98
C LYS A 97 -1.83 3.66 -9.58
N ALA A 98 -2.74 3.90 -10.51
CA ALA A 98 -4.00 4.58 -10.21
C ALA A 98 -4.92 3.74 -9.31
N LEU A 99 -4.95 2.41 -9.46
CA LEU A 99 -5.71 1.52 -8.59
C LEU A 99 -5.15 1.48 -7.17
N VAL A 100 -3.83 1.31 -7.01
CA VAL A 100 -3.16 1.29 -5.70
C VAL A 100 -3.20 2.67 -5.04
N GLY A 101 -3.04 3.74 -5.81
CA GLY A 101 -3.10 5.12 -5.33
C GLY A 101 -4.52 5.66 -5.12
N PHE A 102 -5.56 4.85 -5.30
CA PHE A 102 -6.94 5.30 -5.16
C PHE A 102 -7.27 5.56 -3.67
N PRO A 103 -7.51 6.82 -3.24
CA PRO A 103 -7.54 7.16 -1.80
C PRO A 103 -8.67 6.50 -1.00
N ALA A 104 -9.77 6.14 -1.67
CA ALA A 104 -10.90 5.47 -1.03
C ALA A 104 -10.84 3.93 -1.17
N GLY A 105 -9.87 3.41 -1.93
CA GLY A 105 -9.67 1.99 -2.15
C GLY A 105 -8.84 1.32 -1.06
N PRO A 106 -8.46 0.05 -1.27
CA PRO A 106 -7.63 -0.71 -0.34
C PRO A 106 -6.18 -0.23 -0.24
N GLY A 107 -5.74 0.67 -1.13
CA GLY A 107 -4.35 1.11 -1.14
C GLY A 107 -3.38 -0.03 -1.47
N VAL A 108 -2.31 -0.12 -0.68
CA VAL A 108 -1.28 -1.16 -0.80
C VAL A 108 -1.83 -2.56 -0.51
N ASP A 109 -2.89 -2.73 0.30
CA ASP A 109 -3.44 -4.07 0.56
C ASP A 109 -3.95 -4.78 -0.73
N LEU A 110 -4.19 -4.02 -1.80
CA LEU A 110 -4.60 -4.55 -3.10
C LEU A 110 -3.53 -5.43 -3.75
N ILE A 111 -2.24 -5.20 -3.46
CA ILE A 111 -1.12 -5.97 -4.04
C ILE A 111 -0.96 -7.37 -3.41
N ASP A 112 -1.58 -7.60 -2.24
CA ASP A 112 -1.49 -8.88 -1.52
C ASP A 112 -2.66 -9.83 -1.81
N ILE A 113 -3.72 -9.34 -2.45
CA ILE A 113 -4.89 -10.17 -2.81
C ILE A 113 -4.45 -11.25 -3.78
N LYS A 114 -4.78 -12.50 -3.47
CA LYS A 114 -4.49 -13.65 -4.33
C LYS A 114 -5.72 -14.07 -5.11
N ASN A 115 -5.54 -14.39 -6.37
CA ASN A 115 -6.56 -15.01 -7.20
C ASN A 115 -6.80 -16.49 -6.84
N ALA A 116 -7.72 -17.16 -7.53
CA ALA A 116 -8.10 -18.54 -7.21
C ALA A 116 -6.98 -19.58 -7.41
N VAL A 117 -5.97 -19.26 -8.22
CA VAL A 117 -4.77 -20.11 -8.38
C VAL A 117 -3.66 -19.77 -7.38
N GLY A 118 -3.85 -18.74 -6.54
CA GLY A 118 -2.92 -18.32 -5.51
C GLY A 118 -1.89 -17.30 -5.96
N HIS A 119 -2.01 -16.75 -7.16
CA HIS A 119 -1.12 -15.69 -7.64
C HIS A 119 -1.54 -14.34 -7.06
N SER A 120 -0.56 -13.53 -6.65
CA SER A 120 -0.73 -12.09 -6.45
C SER A 120 -0.57 -11.34 -7.79
N PRO A 121 -0.92 -10.04 -7.86
CA PRO A 121 -0.59 -9.21 -9.01
C PRO A 121 0.89 -9.24 -9.40
N LEU A 122 1.81 -9.35 -8.42
CA LEU A 122 3.24 -9.51 -8.70
C LEU A 122 3.54 -10.83 -9.42
N ALA A 123 2.95 -11.93 -8.97
CA ALA A 123 3.13 -13.23 -9.64
C ALA A 123 2.56 -13.21 -11.07
N ASP A 124 1.44 -12.54 -11.32
CA ASP A 124 0.90 -12.38 -12.68
C ASP A 124 1.77 -11.46 -13.56
N ALA A 125 2.39 -10.42 -12.99
CA ALA A 125 3.37 -9.58 -13.69
C ALA A 125 4.64 -10.36 -14.06
N GLU A 126 5.16 -11.20 -13.17
CA GLU A 126 6.30 -12.07 -13.46
C GLU A 126 5.95 -13.12 -14.53
N LEU A 127 4.75 -13.71 -14.45
CA LEU A 127 4.27 -14.69 -15.42
C LEU A 127 4.14 -14.11 -16.83
N SER A 128 3.70 -12.86 -16.94
CA SER A 128 3.59 -12.16 -18.23
C SER A 128 4.93 -11.63 -18.77
N GLY A 129 5.99 -11.67 -17.95
CA GLY A 129 7.30 -11.11 -18.29
C GLY A 129 7.34 -9.57 -18.22
N TRP A 130 6.47 -8.97 -17.39
CA TRP A 130 6.39 -7.52 -17.23
C TRP A 130 7.35 -7.00 -16.15
N ASP A 131 8.63 -6.89 -16.51
CA ASP A 131 9.71 -6.49 -15.60
C ASP A 131 9.49 -5.12 -14.93
N GLU A 132 8.95 -4.15 -15.68
CA GLU A 132 8.72 -2.79 -15.19
C GLU A 132 7.68 -2.76 -14.06
N GLY A 133 6.56 -3.45 -14.25
CA GLY A 133 5.51 -3.53 -13.24
C GLY A 133 5.88 -4.41 -12.08
N ALA A 134 6.59 -5.52 -12.32
CA ALA A 134 7.12 -6.35 -11.24
C ALA A 134 8.06 -5.54 -10.33
N ARG A 135 8.96 -4.74 -10.92
CA ARG A 135 9.82 -3.81 -10.15
C ARG A 135 8.99 -2.82 -9.33
N TRP A 136 7.99 -2.19 -9.96
CA TRP A 136 7.14 -1.22 -9.26
C TRP A 136 6.34 -1.87 -8.12
N LEU A 137 5.80 -3.08 -8.31
CA LEU A 137 5.08 -3.81 -7.28
C LEU A 137 6.01 -4.15 -6.09
N VAL A 138 7.25 -4.57 -6.35
CA VAL A 138 8.25 -4.81 -5.30
C VAL A 138 8.63 -3.51 -4.58
N GLU A 139 8.72 -2.39 -5.29
CA GLU A 139 8.95 -1.08 -4.68
C GLU A 139 7.81 -0.74 -3.71
N VAL A 140 6.56 -0.88 -4.15
CA VAL A 140 5.37 -0.64 -3.30
C VAL A 140 5.33 -1.58 -2.10
N MET A 141 5.74 -2.85 -2.23
CA MET A 141 5.84 -3.80 -1.11
C MET A 141 6.86 -3.37 -0.05
N ASN A 142 7.95 -2.72 -0.45
CA ASN A 142 9.04 -2.30 0.42
C ASN A 142 8.87 -0.87 0.96
N LEU A 143 7.81 -0.17 0.59
CA LEU A 143 7.43 1.08 1.24
C LEU A 143 6.79 0.72 2.58
N ASP A 144 7.63 0.45 3.59
CA ASP A 144 7.18 0.29 4.97
C ASP A 144 6.30 1.50 5.35
N PRO A 145 5.03 1.31 5.75
CA PRO A 145 4.21 2.40 6.26
C PRO A 145 4.71 2.95 7.62
N GLU A 146 5.82 2.41 8.15
CA GLU A 146 6.42 2.79 9.44
C GLU A 146 7.71 3.64 9.34
N GLU A 147 7.96 4.34 8.24
CA GLU A 147 8.97 5.43 8.24
C GLU A 147 8.32 6.80 7.97
N ASN A 148 7.26 7.09 8.73
CA ASN A 148 6.74 8.45 8.90
C ASN A 148 6.67 8.82 10.39
N GLY A 149 7.62 8.30 11.16
CA GLY A 149 7.68 8.39 12.60
C GLY A 149 9.07 8.71 13.13
N GLN A 150 9.74 9.74 12.59
CA GLN A 150 10.75 10.56 13.28
C GLN A 150 11.40 11.53 12.29
N ASP A 151 10.86 12.72 12.17
CA ASP A 151 11.64 13.90 11.80
C ASP A 151 11.01 15.11 12.50
N GLU A 152 11.28 15.18 13.81
CA GLU A 152 11.63 16.39 14.56
C GLU A 152 11.92 15.95 16.01
N ALA A 153 13.02 15.21 16.17
CA ALA A 153 13.74 15.14 17.44
C ALA A 153 15.23 15.28 17.12
N ASP A 154 15.60 16.51 16.79
CA ASP A 154 16.74 17.17 17.40
C ASP A 154 17.97 16.28 17.58
N SER A 155 18.76 16.16 16.51
CA SER A 155 20.16 15.75 16.60
C SER A 155 20.99 16.88 17.24
N THR A 156 20.73 17.20 18.50
CA THR A 156 21.72 17.74 19.42
C THR A 156 21.91 16.73 20.54
N LEU A 157 23.05 16.03 20.51
CA LEU A 157 23.51 15.27 21.66
C LEU A 157 23.67 16.26 22.84
N PRO A 158 22.98 16.11 23.98
CA PRO A 158 23.40 16.82 25.18
C PRO A 158 24.68 16.15 25.69
N ASP A 159 25.80 16.81 25.43
CA ASP A 159 27.09 16.52 26.03
C ASP A 159 26.95 16.58 27.57
N GLY A 160 27.34 15.51 28.28
CA GLY A 160 27.61 15.56 29.72
C GLY A 160 26.46 15.26 30.70
N GLN A 161 25.65 14.22 30.50
CA GLN A 161 24.76 13.73 31.57
C GLN A 161 25.45 12.69 32.47
N ASP A 162 25.52 13.02 33.76
CA ASP A 162 25.87 12.10 34.85
C ASP A 162 24.82 10.99 34.96
N ILE A 163 25.25 9.73 34.89
CA ILE A 163 24.36 8.58 35.06
C ILE A 163 24.17 8.35 36.56
N MET A 164 22.98 8.63 37.09
CA MET A 164 22.64 8.37 38.49
C MET A 164 22.07 6.95 38.66
N VAL A 165 22.76 6.12 39.43
CA VAL A 165 22.34 4.75 39.75
C VAL A 165 21.90 4.70 41.21
N GLU A 166 20.67 4.23 41.47
CA GLU A 166 20.14 4.01 42.81
C GLU A 166 20.38 2.54 43.19
N ILE A 167 21.12 2.31 44.27
CA ILE A 167 21.42 0.96 44.77
C ILE A 167 20.82 0.85 46.17
N GLU A 168 19.92 -0.13 46.35
CA GLU A 168 19.31 -0.48 47.63
C GLU A 168 20.09 -1.61 48.28
N ASP A 169 20.44 -1.46 49.55
CA ASP A 169 21.12 -2.50 50.31
C ASP A 169 20.16 -3.53 50.93
N ALA A 170 20.70 -4.57 51.55
CA ALA A 170 19.89 -5.65 52.14
C ALA A 170 19.06 -5.22 53.37
N SER A 171 19.22 -3.98 53.85
CA SER A 171 18.39 -3.36 54.89
C SER A 171 17.29 -2.44 54.33
N GLY A 172 17.26 -2.21 53.01
CA GLY A 172 16.28 -1.36 52.34
C GLY A 172 16.65 0.14 52.30
N GLU A 173 17.90 0.50 52.61
CA GLU A 173 18.38 1.87 52.44
C GLU A 173 18.90 2.09 51.01
N ILE A 174 18.43 3.16 50.36
CA ILE A 174 18.77 3.49 48.97
C ILE A 174 19.87 4.55 48.92
N ALA A 175 21.00 4.23 48.29
CA ALA A 175 22.08 5.16 48.00
C ALA A 175 22.12 5.53 46.51
N LYS A 176 22.26 6.83 46.20
CA LYS A 176 22.35 7.34 44.81
C LYS A 176 23.79 7.66 44.45
N ILE A 177 24.29 7.08 43.36
CA ILE A 177 25.67 7.25 42.89
C ILE A 177 25.65 7.82 41.47
N SER A 178 26.32 8.95 41.24
CA SER A 178 26.48 9.56 39.92
C SER A 178 27.80 9.11 39.27
N ILE A 179 27.72 8.48 38.10
CA ILE A 179 28.87 8.00 37.33
C ILE A 179 29.01 8.88 36.07
N SER A 180 30.10 9.63 35.99
CA SER A 180 30.51 10.35 34.79
C SER A 180 31.53 9.51 34.00
N LYS A 181 31.30 9.29 32.71
CA LYS A 181 32.13 8.40 31.90
C LYS A 181 33.36 9.16 31.38
N GLY A 182 34.46 9.14 32.14
CA GLY A 182 35.73 9.73 31.72
C GLY A 182 36.89 9.49 32.68
N SER A 183 37.51 8.30 32.62
CA SER A 183 38.95 8.03 32.75
C SER A 183 39.21 6.59 33.25
N THR A 184 39.94 5.81 32.46
CA THR A 184 40.51 4.53 32.86
C THR A 184 41.93 4.71 33.42
N ALA A 185 42.22 3.93 34.47
CA ALA A 185 43.54 3.56 35.02
C ALA A 185 44.20 4.60 35.96
N ALA A 186 44.84 4.24 37.09
CA ALA A 186 45.22 2.95 37.66
C ALA A 186 45.37 3.09 39.19
N SER A 187 45.17 1.99 39.93
CA SER A 187 45.67 1.84 41.30
C SER A 187 47.17 1.53 41.26
N GLU A 188 48.01 2.19 42.05
CA GLU A 188 49.21 1.59 42.62
C GLU A 188 49.73 2.37 43.83
N ASN A 189 50.60 1.70 44.58
CA ASN A 189 50.62 1.62 46.03
C ASN A 189 51.91 2.26 46.61
N THR A 190 51.86 2.70 47.88
CA THR A 190 52.97 2.87 48.86
C THR A 190 54.33 3.45 48.42
N SER A 191 54.76 4.55 49.06
CA SER A 191 55.82 4.51 50.09
C SER A 191 56.48 5.87 50.36
N SER A 192 56.78 6.04 51.62
CA SER A 192 57.53 7.09 52.32
C SER A 192 58.90 7.42 51.72
N LYS A 193 59.26 8.71 51.69
CA LYS A 193 60.50 9.31 52.26
C LYS A 193 60.76 10.70 51.66
N ALA A 194 60.91 11.69 52.53
CA ALA A 194 61.93 12.73 52.40
C ALA A 194 62.11 13.41 53.77
N SER A 195 63.16 13.00 54.48
CA SER A 195 63.84 13.84 55.46
C SER A 195 64.96 14.57 54.73
N SER A 196 65.02 15.89 54.87
CA SER A 196 66.18 16.72 55.25
C SER A 196 65.85 18.18 55.01
#